data_AF-A0A2N2AWE4-F1
#
_entry.id   AF-A0A2N2AWE4-F1
#
_cell.length_a   1.000
_cell.length_b   1.000
_cell.length_c   1.000
_cell.angle_alpha   90.00
_cell.angle_beta   90.00
_cell.angle_gamma   90.00
#
_symmetry.space_group_name_H-M   'P 1'
#
loop_
_entity.id
_entity.type
_entity.pdbx_description
1 polymer ?
#
loop_
_entity_poly.entity_id
_entity_poly.type
_entity_poly.pdbx_seq_one_letter_code
_entity_poly.pdbx_strand_id
1 'polypeptide(L)'
;MLIGCEKMSQKLYRSILLIVAFCLTLVICFHFFVKIYIPNNYKIFVGEEKSIGYNVPLQAEIKGDIKGVLQINSEPVPQDRIAVNLNKSFTVRSEETGKFNVQIKLLGLLPIKKVQVEVINPNNYIPVGEMVGVTVSTDGILVLGTGNLIDPDGKKVSPSKDILYSGDYIKKINNKKIATKEELIEQINASKGKEVLIELERKDEMIDVKIKPSKTSVADEYKLGVWVRDDTQGIGTLTYVNLEKNNFGALGHGITDVDTQQLMELSGGTLVTSLITNITKGQDGTPGEIAGVIIESEENTIALVNKNDKNGIFGSLTKQGKEEYTRNEVISLGFKYDIQIGKALIRSNVSGEIKDYEILIEKVFLNDEANKGMIIKVVDTELLNLTNGIIQGMSGSPIIQGDKLIGAVTHVFVQDSTKGYGTFIENMILEEY
;
A
#
# COMPACT_ATOMS: atom_id res chain seq x y z
N MET A 1 61.55 28.60 -0.26
CA MET A 1 61.36 27.88 -1.53
C MET A 1 59.86 27.66 -1.71
N LEU A 2 59.16 28.66 -2.24
CA LEU A 2 57.72 28.61 -2.56
C LEU A 2 57.64 28.76 -4.08
N ILE A 3 57.53 27.63 -4.78
CA ILE A 3 57.51 27.58 -6.24
C ILE A 3 56.07 27.79 -6.71
N GLY A 4 55.84 28.96 -7.33
CA GLY A 4 55.01 29.16 -8.52
C GLY A 4 53.57 28.66 -8.51
N CYS A 5 52.63 29.53 -8.14
CA CYS A 5 51.24 29.41 -8.57
C CYS A 5 51.09 30.20 -9.90
N GLU A 6 51.24 29.53 -11.04
CA GLU A 6 50.92 30.12 -12.35
C GLU A 6 49.42 30.42 -12.43
N LYS A 7 49.05 31.62 -12.88
CA LYS A 7 47.65 32.00 -13.13
C LYS A 7 47.06 31.09 -14.21
N MET A 8 46.25 30.12 -13.79
CA MET A 8 45.49 29.26 -14.68
C MET A 8 44.64 30.09 -15.66
N SER A 9 44.73 29.83 -16.97
CA SER A 9 43.97 30.61 -17.97
C SER A 9 42.47 30.45 -17.75
N GLN A 10 41.69 31.53 -17.95
CA GLN A 10 40.23 31.50 -17.76
C GLN A 10 39.53 30.39 -18.57
N LYS A 11 40.08 30.04 -19.74
CA LYS A 11 39.59 28.92 -20.56
C LYS A 11 39.81 27.57 -19.87
N LEU A 12 41.01 27.34 -19.33
CA LEU A 12 41.33 26.11 -18.61
C LEU A 12 40.47 25.96 -17.34
N TYR A 13 40.26 27.05 -16.59
CA TYR A 13 39.37 27.06 -15.43
C TYR A 13 37.92 26.68 -15.80
N ARG A 14 37.36 27.28 -16.87
CA ARG A 14 36.00 26.97 -17.33
C ARG A 14 35.87 25.51 -17.80
N SER A 15 36.86 25.00 -18.53
CA SER A 15 36.88 23.59 -18.95
C SER A 15 36.93 22.64 -17.75
N ILE A 16 37.75 22.92 -16.74
CA ILE A 16 37.79 22.13 -15.50
C ILE A 16 36.45 22.19 -14.79
N LEU A 17 35.84 23.38 -14.66
CA LEU A 17 34.55 23.54 -14.01
C LEU A 17 33.44 22.77 -14.73
N LEU A 18 33.43 22.77 -16.07
CA LEU A 18 32.48 21.99 -16.87
C LEU A 18 32.69 20.48 -16.71
N ILE A 19 33.94 20.01 -16.67
CA ILE A 19 34.26 18.60 -16.43
C ILE A 19 33.80 18.19 -15.03
N VAL A 20 34.08 19.00 -14.02
CA VAL A 20 33.66 18.74 -12.64
C VAL A 20 32.13 18.71 -12.54
N ALA A 21 31.44 19.69 -13.15
CA ALA A 21 29.98 19.72 -13.17
C ALA A 21 29.40 18.48 -13.86
N PHE A 22 29.94 18.08 -15.02
CA PHE A 22 29.52 16.88 -15.73
C PHE A 22 29.74 15.60 -14.92
N CYS A 23 30.92 15.45 -14.30
CA CYS A 23 31.20 14.33 -13.40
C CYS A 23 30.24 14.30 -12.21
N LEU A 24 29.92 15.47 -11.62
CA LEU A 24 28.97 15.57 -10.51
C LEU A 24 27.56 15.15 -10.96
N THR A 25 27.11 15.58 -12.14
CA THR A 25 25.83 15.17 -12.72
C THR A 25 25.80 13.65 -12.94
N LEU A 26 26.86 13.05 -13.48
CA LEU A 26 26.94 11.59 -13.64
C LEU A 26 26.85 10.85 -12.31
N VAL A 27 27.52 11.33 -11.27
CA VAL A 27 27.45 10.75 -9.92
C VAL A 27 26.03 10.85 -9.36
N ILE A 28 25.37 11.99 -9.52
CA ILE A 28 23.98 12.18 -9.10
C ILE A 28 23.05 11.23 -9.85
N CYS A 29 23.14 11.19 -11.19
CA CYS A 29 22.35 10.27 -12.01
C CYS A 29 22.58 8.80 -11.62
N PHE A 30 23.83 8.42 -11.36
CA PHE A 30 24.17 7.07 -10.91
C PHE A 30 23.58 6.76 -9.53
N HIS A 31 23.63 7.72 -8.59
CA HIS A 31 23.01 7.57 -7.27
C HIS A 31 21.49 7.36 -7.38
N PHE A 32 20.80 8.17 -8.18
CA PHE A 32 19.37 8.01 -8.45
C PHE A 32 19.06 6.67 -9.15
N PHE A 33 19.88 6.28 -10.12
CA PHE A 33 19.76 4.98 -10.79
C PHE A 33 19.82 3.83 -9.78
N VAL A 34 20.84 3.80 -8.90
CA VAL A 34 20.96 2.75 -7.87
C VAL A 34 19.78 2.78 -6.90
N LYS A 35 19.26 3.96 -6.56
CA LYS A 35 18.11 4.10 -5.66
C LYS A 35 16.84 3.51 -6.25
N ILE A 36 16.61 3.71 -7.55
CA ILE A 36 15.43 3.22 -8.29
C ILE A 36 15.57 1.73 -8.62
N TYR A 37 16.74 1.28 -9.05
CA TYR A 37 16.93 -0.04 -9.65
C TYR A 37 17.16 -1.16 -8.62
N ILE A 38 17.69 -0.83 -7.44
CA ILE A 38 17.90 -1.79 -6.35
C ILE A 38 16.98 -1.37 -5.20
N PRO A 39 16.12 -2.23 -4.64
CA PRO A 39 15.20 -1.85 -3.57
C PRO A 39 15.93 -1.65 -2.23
N ASN A 40 15.28 -0.97 -1.27
CA ASN A 40 15.82 -0.80 0.09
C ASN A 40 15.64 -2.06 0.95
N ASN A 41 14.53 -2.78 0.72
CA ASN A 41 14.20 -4.01 1.39
C ASN A 41 13.99 -5.10 0.34
N TYR A 42 14.36 -6.32 0.69
CA TYR A 42 14.18 -7.48 -0.15
C TYR A 42 13.62 -8.61 0.72
N LYS A 43 12.62 -9.33 0.24
CA LYS A 43 12.05 -10.47 0.95
C LYS A 43 12.28 -11.73 0.11
N ILE A 44 12.74 -12.78 0.76
CA ILE A 44 12.89 -14.13 0.21
C ILE A 44 12.16 -15.11 1.13
N PHE A 45 11.68 -16.22 0.60
CA PHE A 45 10.98 -17.20 1.42
C PHE A 45 11.91 -18.35 1.81
N VAL A 46 11.68 -18.92 2.99
CA VAL A 46 12.41 -20.13 3.43
C VAL A 46 12.22 -21.23 2.40
N GLY A 47 13.33 -21.82 1.94
CA GLY A 47 13.36 -22.89 0.94
C GLY A 47 13.18 -22.45 -0.52
N GLU A 48 12.83 -21.19 -0.79
CA GLU A 48 12.70 -20.66 -2.15
C GLU A 48 14.09 -20.37 -2.74
N GLU A 49 14.33 -20.85 -3.95
CA GLU A 49 15.50 -20.45 -4.74
C GLU A 49 15.14 -19.28 -5.65
N LYS A 50 15.70 -18.10 -5.35
CA LYS A 50 15.41 -16.86 -6.08
C LYS A 50 16.59 -16.43 -6.94
N SER A 51 16.35 -16.22 -8.23
CA SER A 51 17.37 -15.68 -9.14
C SER A 51 17.43 -14.16 -9.05
N ILE A 52 18.63 -13.62 -8.83
CA ILE A 52 18.91 -12.19 -8.72
C ILE A 52 19.94 -11.82 -9.78
N GLY A 53 19.58 -10.90 -10.69
CA GLY A 53 20.48 -10.39 -11.72
C GLY A 53 20.15 -8.96 -12.07
N TYR A 54 20.99 -8.02 -11.62
CA TYR A 54 20.80 -6.59 -11.92
C TYR A 54 21.59 -6.14 -13.16
N ASN A 55 22.56 -6.93 -13.64
CA ASN A 55 23.45 -6.62 -14.77
C ASN A 55 24.14 -5.25 -14.62
N VAL A 56 24.60 -4.97 -13.39
CA VAL A 56 25.27 -3.71 -13.03
C VAL A 56 26.69 -3.99 -12.50
N PRO A 57 27.66 -3.07 -12.70
CA PRO A 57 29.04 -3.23 -12.25
C PRO A 57 29.19 -2.94 -10.74
N LEU A 58 28.32 -3.55 -9.92
CA LEU A 58 28.27 -3.40 -8.47
C LEU A 58 28.56 -4.74 -7.80
N GLN A 59 29.01 -4.67 -6.55
CA GLN A 59 29.23 -5.83 -5.71
C GLN A 59 28.29 -5.78 -4.50
N ALA A 60 27.60 -6.88 -4.24
CA ALA A 60 26.83 -7.07 -3.02
C ALA A 60 27.73 -7.77 -1.99
N GLU A 61 27.93 -7.15 -0.84
CA GLU A 61 28.58 -7.74 0.31
C GLU A 61 27.53 -8.08 1.36
N ILE A 62 27.27 -9.38 1.54
CA ILE A 62 26.33 -9.91 2.52
C ILE A 62 27.12 -10.14 3.81
N LYS A 63 26.60 -9.66 4.95
CA LYS A 63 27.18 -9.88 6.28
C LYS A 63 26.09 -10.22 7.29
N GLY A 64 26.36 -11.18 8.16
CA GLY A 64 25.45 -11.59 9.24
C GLY A 64 25.64 -13.06 9.58
N ASP A 65 24.73 -13.60 10.37
CA ASP A 65 24.67 -15.03 10.68
C ASP A 65 24.12 -15.80 9.47
N ILE A 66 24.95 -15.91 8.41
CA ILE A 66 24.56 -16.45 7.10
C ILE A 66 25.28 -17.76 6.77
N LYS A 67 26.28 -18.15 7.58
CA LYS A 67 27.08 -19.35 7.35
C LYS A 67 26.21 -20.59 7.50
N GLY A 68 26.14 -21.41 6.46
CA GLY A 68 25.29 -22.61 6.44
C GLY A 68 23.79 -22.35 6.33
N VAL A 69 23.32 -21.13 6.63
CA VAL A 69 21.92 -20.71 6.53
C VAL A 69 21.55 -20.24 5.12
N LEU A 70 22.49 -19.57 4.44
CA LEU A 70 22.31 -19.07 3.07
C LEU A 70 23.04 -19.98 2.08
N GLN A 71 22.43 -20.21 0.93
CA GLN A 71 23.03 -20.85 -0.24
C GLN A 71 23.08 -19.85 -1.39
N ILE A 72 24.20 -19.80 -2.10
CA ILE A 72 24.38 -19.00 -3.31
C ILE A 72 24.78 -19.94 -4.45
N ASN A 73 24.03 -19.90 -5.56
CA ASN A 73 24.21 -20.84 -6.68
C ASN A 73 24.21 -22.31 -6.21
N SER A 74 23.27 -22.63 -5.30
CA SER A 74 23.13 -23.94 -4.67
C SER A 74 24.31 -24.40 -3.79
N GLU A 75 25.27 -23.53 -3.49
CA GLU A 75 26.38 -23.82 -2.57
C GLU A 75 26.19 -23.10 -1.23
N PRO A 76 26.31 -23.80 -0.07
CA PRO A 76 26.25 -23.17 1.24
C PRO A 76 27.33 -22.11 1.42
N VAL A 77 26.97 -20.97 2.01
CA VAL A 77 27.94 -19.91 2.27
C VAL A 77 28.91 -20.36 3.37
N PRO A 78 30.24 -20.32 3.12
CA PRO A 78 31.24 -20.91 4.03
C PRO A 78 31.57 -20.04 5.25
N GLN A 79 31.19 -18.75 5.23
CA GLN A 79 31.55 -17.75 6.23
C GLN A 79 30.40 -16.76 6.43
N ASP A 80 30.42 -16.01 7.53
CA ASP A 80 29.44 -14.96 7.85
C ASP A 80 29.54 -13.70 6.96
N ARG A 81 30.30 -13.82 5.87
CA ARG A 81 30.49 -12.79 4.85
C ARG A 81 30.71 -13.44 3.49
N ILE A 82 30.00 -12.94 2.49
CA ILE A 82 30.22 -13.30 1.08
C ILE A 82 30.07 -12.07 0.19
N ALA A 83 30.85 -12.02 -0.88
CA ALA A 83 30.77 -10.99 -1.90
C ALA A 83 30.28 -11.58 -3.22
N VAL A 84 29.20 -11.02 -3.75
CA VAL A 84 28.55 -11.47 -4.98
C VAL A 84 28.62 -10.37 -6.02
N ASN A 85 28.99 -10.74 -7.26
CA ASN A 85 29.05 -9.79 -8.36
C ASN A 85 27.66 -9.63 -8.99
N LEU A 86 27.13 -8.40 -9.01
CA LEU A 86 25.80 -8.09 -9.53
C LEU A 86 25.76 -7.91 -11.06
N ASN A 87 26.89 -8.08 -11.75
CA ASN A 87 26.98 -8.04 -13.21
C ASN A 87 26.49 -9.35 -13.86
N LYS A 88 26.29 -10.41 -13.06
CA LYS A 88 25.72 -11.68 -13.52
C LYS A 88 24.58 -12.08 -12.60
N SER A 89 23.62 -12.82 -13.14
CA SER A 89 22.62 -13.46 -12.31
C SER A 89 23.24 -14.52 -11.41
N PHE A 90 22.73 -14.62 -10.19
CA PHE A 90 23.05 -15.67 -9.23
C PHE A 90 21.75 -16.12 -8.55
N THR A 91 21.73 -17.33 -7.99
CA THR A 91 20.59 -17.76 -7.17
C THR A 91 20.91 -17.61 -5.69
N VAL A 92 19.89 -17.28 -4.90
CA VAL A 92 19.96 -17.25 -3.45
C VAL A 92 18.84 -18.10 -2.87
N ARG A 93 19.15 -18.87 -1.85
CA ARG A 93 18.18 -19.66 -1.08
C ARG A 93 18.55 -19.61 0.39
N SER A 94 17.58 -19.65 1.28
CA SER A 94 17.82 -19.75 2.72
C SER A 94 16.95 -20.81 3.35
N GLU A 95 17.50 -21.57 4.30
CA GLU A 95 16.78 -22.64 5.01
C GLU A 95 16.16 -22.19 6.34
N GLU A 96 16.48 -20.97 6.81
CA GLU A 96 16.00 -20.44 8.09
C GLU A 96 15.44 -19.04 7.95
N THR A 97 14.47 -18.69 8.79
CA THR A 97 13.96 -17.32 8.89
C THR A 97 15.00 -16.38 9.50
N GLY A 98 15.03 -15.11 9.09
CA GLY A 98 15.92 -14.13 9.69
C GLY A 98 15.97 -12.82 8.93
N LYS A 99 16.70 -11.84 9.48
CA LYS A 99 16.99 -10.58 8.79
C LYS A 99 18.49 -10.39 8.70
N PHE A 100 18.98 -10.07 7.50
CA PHE A 100 20.39 -9.76 7.28
C PHE A 100 20.55 -8.52 6.39
N ASN A 101 21.72 -7.90 6.46
CA ASN A 101 22.00 -6.68 5.70
C ASN A 101 22.96 -6.98 4.56
N VAL A 102 22.61 -6.49 3.37
CA VAL A 102 23.44 -6.54 2.17
C VAL A 102 23.95 -5.14 1.88
N GLN A 103 25.27 -4.98 1.96
CA GLN A 103 25.94 -3.74 1.61
C GLN A 103 26.30 -3.74 0.13
N ILE A 104 25.66 -2.88 -0.65
CA ILE A 104 26.02 -2.64 -2.05
C ILE A 104 27.24 -1.72 -2.09
N LYS A 105 28.25 -2.14 -2.84
CA LYS A 105 29.51 -1.41 -3.04
C LYS A 105 29.78 -1.14 -4.52
N LEU A 106 30.21 0.07 -4.81
CA LEU A 106 30.79 0.43 -6.10
C LEU A 106 32.25 -0.06 -6.15
N LEU A 107 32.58 -0.83 -7.20
CA LEU A 107 33.90 -1.44 -7.41
C LEU A 107 34.41 -2.29 -6.21
N GLY A 108 33.51 -2.77 -5.35
CA GLY A 108 33.84 -3.51 -4.13
C GLY A 108 34.43 -2.68 -2.98
N LEU A 109 34.57 -1.36 -3.16
CA LEU A 109 35.27 -0.48 -2.21
C LEU A 109 34.31 0.49 -1.51
N LEU A 110 33.55 1.27 -2.28
CA LEU A 110 32.75 2.36 -1.74
C LEU A 110 31.33 1.88 -1.43
N PRO A 111 30.87 1.89 -0.16
CA PRO A 111 29.49 1.57 0.18
C PRO A 111 28.54 2.65 -0.37
N ILE A 112 27.56 2.24 -1.17
CA ILE A 112 26.61 3.17 -1.82
C ILE A 112 25.16 2.97 -1.39
N LYS A 113 24.79 1.76 -0.98
CA LYS A 113 23.43 1.43 -0.54
C LYS A 113 23.44 0.24 0.40
N LYS A 114 22.61 0.29 1.43
CA LYS A 114 22.35 -0.84 2.34
C LYS A 114 20.96 -1.37 2.03
N VAL A 115 20.86 -2.67 1.80
CA VAL A 115 19.60 -3.38 1.54
C VAL A 115 19.35 -4.31 2.72
N GLN A 116 18.16 -4.24 3.31
CA GLN A 116 17.73 -5.23 4.30
C GLN A 116 17.10 -6.41 3.57
N VAL A 117 17.55 -7.62 3.87
CA VAL A 117 16.94 -8.85 3.36
C VAL A 117 16.25 -9.55 4.53
N GLU A 118 14.99 -9.92 4.34
CA GLU A 118 14.19 -10.67 5.30
C GLU A 118 13.80 -12.01 4.70
N VAL A 119 14.11 -13.09 5.41
CA VAL A 119 13.67 -14.45 5.08
C VAL A 119 12.38 -14.74 5.82
N ILE A 120 11.29 -14.88 5.06
CA ILE A 120 9.95 -15.07 5.59
C ILE A 120 9.60 -16.55 5.59
N ASN A 121 9.06 -17.05 6.71
CA ASN A 121 8.44 -18.37 6.74
C ASN A 121 7.17 -18.30 5.86
N PRO A 122 7.08 -19.09 4.78
CA PRO A 122 5.86 -19.15 3.97
C PRO A 122 4.72 -19.89 4.67
N ASN A 123 4.98 -20.50 5.83
CA ASN A 123 3.98 -21.15 6.68
C ASN A 123 3.47 -20.15 7.74
N ASN A 124 2.31 -20.44 8.34
CA ASN A 124 1.67 -19.66 9.41
C ASN A 124 0.78 -18.50 8.94
N TYR A 125 0.17 -18.61 7.76
CA TYR A 125 -0.89 -17.71 7.32
C TYR A 125 -2.23 -18.41 7.40
N ILE A 126 -3.20 -17.76 8.02
CA ILE A 126 -4.57 -18.24 8.14
C ILE A 126 -5.39 -17.49 7.08
N PRO A 127 -5.91 -18.16 6.04
CA PRO A 127 -6.81 -17.55 5.07
C PRO A 127 -8.19 -17.41 5.72
N VAL A 128 -8.66 -16.17 5.85
CA VAL A 128 -9.88 -15.85 6.59
C VAL A 128 -11.09 -15.82 5.64
N GLY A 129 -11.20 -14.81 4.78
CA GLY A 129 -12.36 -14.65 3.89
C GLY A 129 -13.62 -14.14 4.59
N GLU A 130 -13.46 -13.50 5.75
CA GLU A 130 -14.54 -12.92 6.53
C GLU A 130 -14.78 -11.47 6.14
N MET A 131 -16.04 -11.10 5.93
CA MET A 131 -16.43 -9.72 5.72
C MET A 131 -16.33 -8.89 7.00
N VAL A 132 -15.67 -7.75 6.87
CA VAL A 132 -15.36 -6.83 7.95
C VAL A 132 -15.80 -5.43 7.59
N GLY A 133 -16.25 -4.69 8.61
CA GLY A 133 -16.40 -3.26 8.54
C GLY A 133 -15.02 -2.62 8.65
N VAL A 134 -14.71 -1.75 7.71
CA VAL A 134 -13.46 -1.00 7.67
C VAL A 134 -13.80 0.44 8.00
N THR A 135 -13.28 0.96 9.11
CA THR A 135 -13.36 2.38 9.46
C THR A 135 -11.96 2.95 9.47
N VAL A 136 -11.68 3.95 8.63
CA VAL A 136 -10.36 4.60 8.57
C VAL A 136 -10.48 6.10 8.60
N SER A 137 -9.50 6.72 9.26
CA SER A 137 -9.37 8.16 9.39
C SER A 137 -8.16 8.64 8.60
N THR A 138 -8.28 9.79 7.96
CA THR A 138 -7.15 10.38 7.23
C THR A 138 -6.15 11.05 8.16
N ASP A 139 -4.87 11.14 7.76
CA ASP A 139 -3.92 12.01 8.45
C ASP A 139 -4.08 13.45 7.94
N GLY A 140 -4.86 14.24 8.67
CA GLY A 140 -5.33 15.54 8.21
C GLY A 140 -6.61 15.44 7.39
N ILE A 141 -6.98 16.50 6.69
CA ILE A 141 -8.27 16.62 6.00
C ILE A 141 -8.05 16.73 4.50
N LEU A 142 -8.58 15.76 3.74
CA LEU A 142 -8.47 15.72 2.28
C LEU A 142 -9.35 16.79 1.63
N VAL A 143 -8.77 17.60 0.75
CA VAL A 143 -9.48 18.55 -0.09
C VAL A 143 -10.02 17.83 -1.34
N LEU A 144 -11.33 17.85 -1.54
CA LEU A 144 -12.00 17.31 -2.72
C LEU A 144 -12.12 18.35 -3.84
N GLY A 145 -12.18 19.63 -3.47
CA GLY A 145 -12.25 20.74 -4.42
C GLY A 145 -12.65 22.05 -3.76
N THR A 146 -12.70 23.12 -4.56
CA THR A 146 -13.11 24.45 -4.10
C THR A 146 -14.39 24.90 -4.78
N GLY A 147 -15.17 25.68 -4.05
CA GLY A 147 -16.51 26.13 -4.42
C GLY A 147 -16.67 27.63 -4.27
N ASN A 148 -17.83 28.10 -4.71
CA ASN A 148 -18.22 29.49 -4.52
C ASN A 148 -19.18 29.59 -3.34
N LEU A 149 -19.01 30.65 -2.56
CA LEU A 149 -19.90 31.09 -1.50
C LEU A 149 -20.63 32.34 -1.95
N ILE A 150 -21.76 32.64 -1.31
CA ILE A 150 -22.44 33.93 -1.42
C ILE A 150 -22.22 34.66 -0.09
N ASP A 151 -21.65 35.85 -0.15
CA ASP A 151 -21.46 36.70 1.03
C ASP A 151 -22.77 37.43 1.41
N PRO A 152 -22.84 38.11 2.57
CA PRO A 152 -24.03 38.85 2.98
C PRO A 152 -24.46 39.98 2.03
N ASP A 153 -23.57 40.48 1.18
CA ASP A 153 -23.86 41.49 0.15
C ASP A 153 -24.38 40.86 -1.16
N GLY A 154 -24.55 39.54 -1.20
CA GLY A 154 -25.00 38.79 -2.38
C GLY A 154 -23.91 38.55 -3.42
N LYS A 155 -22.63 38.83 -3.10
CA LYS A 155 -21.51 38.62 -4.03
C LYS A 155 -20.98 37.20 -3.94
N LYS A 156 -20.62 36.67 -5.11
CA LYS A 156 -19.99 35.37 -5.25
C LYS A 156 -18.51 35.46 -4.89
N VAL A 157 -18.06 34.70 -3.90
CA VAL A 157 -16.68 34.69 -3.41
C VAL A 157 -16.14 33.26 -3.32
N SER A 158 -14.84 33.07 -3.59
CA SER A 158 -14.18 31.76 -3.46
C SER A 158 -12.84 31.92 -2.74
N PRO A 159 -12.83 31.87 -1.39
CA PRO A 159 -11.63 32.16 -0.61
C PRO A 159 -10.44 31.25 -0.91
N SER A 160 -10.69 29.97 -1.19
CA SER A 160 -9.65 28.96 -1.41
C SER A 160 -9.27 28.75 -2.87
N LYS A 161 -9.90 29.48 -3.80
CA LYS A 161 -9.66 29.29 -5.23
C LYS A 161 -8.19 29.60 -5.56
N ASP A 162 -7.59 28.74 -6.38
CA ASP A 162 -6.19 28.81 -6.82
C ASP A 162 -5.16 28.70 -5.66
N ILE A 163 -5.61 28.41 -4.43
CA ILE A 163 -4.77 28.18 -3.24
C ILE A 163 -4.80 26.71 -2.84
N LEU A 164 -6.00 26.16 -2.64
CA LEU A 164 -6.23 24.75 -2.33
C LEU A 164 -6.69 24.00 -3.60
N TYR A 165 -6.16 22.79 -3.78
CA TYR A 165 -6.44 21.92 -4.90
C TYR A 165 -6.90 20.55 -4.41
N SER A 166 -7.66 19.84 -5.26
CA SER A 166 -8.06 18.47 -4.99
C SER A 166 -6.83 17.59 -4.77
N GLY A 167 -6.83 16.79 -3.69
CA GLY A 167 -5.69 15.98 -3.27
C GLY A 167 -4.74 16.64 -2.27
N ASP A 168 -4.98 17.90 -1.88
CA ASP A 168 -4.27 18.50 -0.76
C ASP A 168 -4.76 17.91 0.57
N TYR A 169 -3.83 17.66 1.51
CA TYR A 169 -4.15 17.29 2.88
C TYR A 169 -3.90 18.46 3.82
N ILE A 170 -4.96 19.00 4.44
CA ILE A 170 -4.83 20.04 5.46
C ILE A 170 -4.40 19.37 6.77
N LYS A 171 -3.16 19.62 7.21
CA LYS A 171 -2.59 19.03 8.44
C LYS A 171 -2.76 19.94 9.66
N LYS A 172 -2.64 21.26 9.47
CA LYS A 172 -2.82 22.24 10.54
C LYS A 172 -3.56 23.49 10.09
N ILE A 173 -4.21 24.14 11.06
CA ILE A 173 -4.73 25.51 10.92
C ILE A 173 -4.33 26.32 12.17
N ASN A 174 -3.72 27.48 11.95
CA ASN A 174 -3.17 28.35 13.01
C ASN A 174 -2.31 27.60 14.04
N ASN A 175 -1.41 26.74 13.56
CA ASN A 175 -0.52 25.87 14.35
C ASN A 175 -1.22 24.76 15.17
N LYS A 176 -2.55 24.63 15.08
CA LYS A 176 -3.28 23.49 15.67
C LYS A 176 -3.34 22.36 14.65
N LYS A 177 -2.83 21.17 15.02
CA LYS A 177 -3.06 19.94 14.24
C LYS A 177 -4.56 19.66 14.26
N ILE A 178 -5.11 19.32 13.09
CA ILE A 178 -6.52 18.95 12.94
C ILE A 178 -6.62 17.56 12.34
N ALA A 179 -7.62 16.82 12.76
CA ALA A 179 -7.92 15.48 12.26
C ALA A 179 -9.35 15.37 11.71
N THR A 180 -10.29 16.21 12.17
CA THR A 180 -11.69 16.13 11.75
C THR A 180 -12.19 17.41 11.10
N LYS A 181 -13.21 17.28 10.24
CA LYS A 181 -13.90 18.41 9.60
C LYS A 181 -14.53 19.34 10.63
N GLU A 182 -14.99 18.81 11.77
CA GLU A 182 -15.53 19.61 12.87
C GLU A 182 -14.46 20.52 13.46
N GLU A 183 -13.24 20.01 13.68
CA GLU A 183 -12.11 20.82 14.15
C GLU A 183 -11.75 21.91 13.13
N LEU A 184 -11.74 21.59 11.84
CA LEU A 184 -11.49 22.59 10.79
C LEU A 184 -12.55 23.69 10.82
N ILE A 185 -13.84 23.32 10.87
CA ILE A 185 -14.96 24.26 10.94
C ILE A 185 -14.85 25.14 12.19
N GLU A 186 -14.55 24.55 13.35
CA GLU A 186 -14.37 25.28 14.60
C GLU A 186 -13.26 26.33 14.46
N GLN A 187 -12.08 25.95 13.96
CA GLN A 187 -10.94 26.85 13.83
C GLN A 187 -11.18 27.97 12.79
N ILE A 188 -11.87 27.67 11.69
CA ILE A 188 -12.26 28.69 10.70
C ILE A 188 -13.21 29.70 11.35
N ASN A 189 -14.23 29.26 12.08
CA ASN A 189 -15.18 30.17 12.71
C ASN A 189 -14.55 30.98 13.86
N ALA A 190 -13.65 30.37 14.63
CA ALA A 190 -12.89 31.05 15.68
C ALA A 190 -12.04 32.21 15.16
N SER A 191 -11.62 32.18 13.89
CA SER A 191 -10.89 33.27 13.25
C SER A 191 -11.70 34.56 13.13
N LYS A 192 -13.04 34.49 13.17
CA LYS A 192 -13.96 35.61 12.97
C LYS A 192 -13.65 36.41 11.69
N GLY A 193 -13.30 35.70 10.60
CA GLY A 193 -12.97 36.29 9.30
C GLY A 193 -11.56 36.87 9.17
N LYS A 194 -10.71 36.65 10.18
CA LYS A 194 -9.27 36.93 10.08
C LYS A 194 -8.60 35.85 9.24
N GLU A 195 -7.51 36.25 8.59
CA GLU A 195 -6.67 35.32 7.83
C GLU A 195 -6.17 34.18 8.72
N VAL A 196 -6.28 32.95 8.22
CA VAL A 196 -5.80 31.74 8.87
C VAL A 196 -4.58 31.22 8.13
N LEU A 197 -3.59 30.72 8.89
CA LEU A 197 -2.45 29.99 8.36
C LEU A 197 -2.81 28.52 8.25
N ILE A 198 -2.74 27.96 7.06
CA ILE A 198 -2.99 26.54 6.79
C ILE A 198 -1.67 25.90 6.37
N GLU A 199 -1.28 24.85 7.09
CA GLU A 199 -0.17 23.98 6.73
C GLU A 199 -0.78 22.75 6.03
N LEU A 200 -0.47 22.56 4.75
CA LEU A 200 -0.97 21.46 3.93
C LEU A 200 0.15 20.61 3.35
N GLU A 201 -0.16 19.36 3.04
CA GLU A 201 0.69 18.47 2.27
C GLU A 201 0.17 18.36 0.84
N ARG A 202 1.06 18.54 -0.14
CA ARG A 202 0.76 18.40 -1.57
C ARG A 202 1.92 17.69 -2.25
N LYS A 203 1.68 16.49 -2.79
CA LYS A 203 2.71 15.67 -3.47
C LYS A 203 3.95 15.48 -2.57
N ASP A 204 3.73 15.08 -1.33
CA ASP A 204 4.77 14.86 -0.30
C ASP A 204 5.57 16.11 0.11
N GLU A 205 5.12 17.31 -0.29
CA GLU A 205 5.72 18.59 0.14
C GLU A 205 4.78 19.34 1.09
N MET A 206 5.35 19.79 2.22
CA MET A 206 4.65 20.66 3.17
C MET A 206 4.65 22.10 2.68
N ILE A 207 3.46 22.72 2.60
CA ILE A 207 3.24 24.06 2.09
C ILE A 207 2.42 24.86 3.11
N ASP A 208 2.89 26.07 3.42
CA ASP A 208 2.14 27.03 4.22
C ASP A 208 1.39 28.01 3.31
N VAL A 209 0.08 28.12 3.48
CA VAL A 209 -0.78 29.07 2.78
C VAL A 209 -1.59 29.91 3.74
N LYS A 210 -1.91 31.14 3.35
CA LYS A 210 -2.77 32.02 4.12
C LYS A 210 -4.08 32.23 3.38
N ILE A 211 -5.20 32.00 4.07
CA ILE A 211 -6.53 32.13 3.48
C ILE A 211 -7.40 32.97 4.39
N LYS A 212 -8.13 33.93 3.82
CA LYS A 212 -9.10 34.74 4.56
C LYS A 212 -10.49 34.14 4.44
N PRO A 213 -11.08 33.58 5.51
CA PRO A 213 -12.44 33.06 5.47
C PRO A 213 -13.45 34.15 5.11
N SER A 214 -14.47 33.79 4.33
CA SER A 214 -15.57 34.67 3.99
C SER A 214 -16.81 34.30 4.80
N LYS A 215 -17.51 35.32 5.29
CA LYS A 215 -18.80 35.15 5.94
C LYS A 215 -19.84 34.72 4.92
N THR A 216 -20.71 33.78 5.25
CA THR A 216 -21.78 33.34 4.35
C THR A 216 -23.07 34.11 4.58
N SER A 217 -23.90 34.23 3.55
CA SER A 217 -25.26 34.82 3.65
C SER A 217 -26.24 33.90 4.39
N VAL A 218 -25.94 32.59 4.43
CA VAL A 218 -26.71 31.54 5.11
C VAL A 218 -25.90 31.11 6.32
N ALA A 219 -26.47 31.27 7.52
CA ALA A 219 -25.82 31.12 8.84
C ALA A 219 -24.72 32.15 9.16
N ASP A 220 -24.62 32.55 10.43
CA ASP A 220 -23.59 33.48 10.96
C ASP A 220 -22.21 32.78 11.04
N GLU A 221 -21.76 32.20 9.92
CA GLU A 221 -20.59 31.33 9.83
C GLU A 221 -19.57 31.87 8.83
N TYR A 222 -18.32 31.52 9.05
CA TYR A 222 -17.21 31.74 8.13
C TYR A 222 -16.86 30.45 7.40
N LYS A 223 -16.65 30.53 6.09
CA LYS A 223 -16.26 29.38 5.26
C LYS A 223 -15.09 29.73 4.35
N LEU A 224 -14.33 28.69 4.02
CA LEU A 224 -13.23 28.75 3.05
C LEU A 224 -13.69 28.45 1.62
N GLY A 225 -14.91 27.95 1.43
CA GLY A 225 -15.41 27.50 0.12
C GLY A 225 -14.65 26.27 -0.36
N VAL A 226 -14.44 25.29 0.53
CA VAL A 226 -13.71 24.06 0.26
C VAL A 226 -14.60 22.87 0.61
N TRP A 227 -14.56 21.84 -0.23
CA TRP A 227 -15.16 20.53 0.03
C TRP A 227 -14.08 19.61 0.58
N VAL A 228 -14.37 18.95 1.70
CA VAL A 228 -13.38 18.17 2.44
C VAL A 228 -13.91 16.81 2.88
N ARG A 229 -12.98 15.89 3.17
CA ARG A 229 -13.24 14.56 3.74
C ARG A 229 -12.17 14.22 4.80
N ASP A 230 -12.60 13.57 5.87
CA ASP A 230 -11.76 13.24 7.05
C ASP A 230 -11.84 11.75 7.44
N ASP A 231 -13.02 11.15 7.37
CA ASP A 231 -13.21 9.71 7.62
C ASP A 231 -13.86 9.01 6.44
N THR A 232 -13.60 7.70 6.30
CA THR A 232 -14.35 6.83 5.39
C THR A 232 -14.63 5.47 6.02
N GLN A 233 -15.76 4.90 5.65
CA GLN A 233 -16.20 3.58 6.06
C GLN A 233 -16.62 2.75 4.86
N GLY A 234 -16.45 1.43 4.96
CA GLY A 234 -16.88 0.50 3.93
C GLY A 234 -16.88 -0.94 4.40
N ILE A 235 -17.46 -1.81 3.57
CA ILE A 235 -17.39 -3.25 3.77
C ILE A 235 -16.26 -3.80 2.92
N GLY A 236 -15.42 -4.62 3.55
CA GLY A 236 -14.31 -5.30 2.91
C GLY A 236 -14.22 -6.76 3.34
N THR A 237 -13.21 -7.46 2.85
CA THR A 237 -12.90 -8.82 3.30
C THR A 237 -11.53 -8.85 3.95
N LEU A 238 -11.46 -9.45 5.15
CA LEU A 238 -10.21 -9.84 5.79
C LEU A 238 -9.62 -11.03 5.03
N THR A 239 -8.46 -10.83 4.40
CA THR A 239 -7.83 -11.84 3.55
C THR A 239 -7.14 -12.88 4.41
N TYR A 240 -6.17 -12.45 5.21
CA TYR A 240 -5.38 -13.36 6.01
C TYR A 240 -4.97 -12.75 7.34
N VAL A 241 -4.60 -13.62 8.27
CA VAL A 241 -3.93 -13.24 9.51
C VAL A 241 -2.68 -14.08 9.74
N ASN A 242 -1.67 -13.47 10.38
CA ASN A 242 -0.51 -14.18 10.91
C ASN A 242 -0.40 -13.89 12.42
N LEU A 243 -0.69 -14.92 13.22
CA LEU A 243 -0.75 -14.78 14.68
C LEU A 243 0.63 -14.60 15.31
N GLU A 244 1.68 -15.20 14.73
CA GLU A 244 3.06 -15.09 15.24
C GLU A 244 3.60 -13.66 15.07
N LYS A 245 3.36 -13.07 13.90
CA LYS A 245 3.77 -11.70 13.59
C LYS A 245 2.82 -10.63 14.13
N ASN A 246 1.66 -11.04 14.64
CA ASN A 246 0.56 -10.16 15.01
C ASN A 246 0.18 -9.19 13.88
N ASN A 247 -0.07 -9.71 12.69
CA ASN A 247 -0.47 -8.89 11.55
C ASN A 247 -1.65 -9.48 10.78
N PHE A 248 -2.22 -8.64 9.92
CA PHE A 248 -3.25 -9.03 8.99
C PHE A 248 -3.05 -8.32 7.65
N GLY A 249 -3.62 -8.91 6.60
CA GLY A 249 -3.89 -8.25 5.33
C GLY A 249 -5.38 -8.33 5.02
N ALA A 250 -5.97 -7.20 4.66
CA ALA A 250 -7.36 -7.12 4.22
C ALA A 250 -7.45 -6.28 2.96
N LEU A 251 -8.52 -6.51 2.19
CA LEU A 251 -8.72 -5.96 0.86
C LEU A 251 -7.64 -6.44 -0.14
N GLY A 252 -8.01 -6.61 -1.40
CA GLY A 252 -7.05 -6.91 -2.47
C GLY A 252 -6.44 -5.65 -3.11
N HIS A 253 -6.77 -4.47 -2.58
CA HIS A 253 -6.34 -3.17 -3.07
C HIS A 253 -6.41 -2.10 -1.96
N GLY A 254 -5.72 -0.99 -2.16
CA GLY A 254 -5.80 0.16 -1.26
C GLY A 254 -7.13 0.88 -1.29
N ILE A 255 -7.47 1.52 -0.18
CA ILE A 255 -8.61 2.44 -0.06
C ILE A 255 -8.26 3.71 -0.80
N THR A 256 -9.04 4.00 -1.84
CA THR A 256 -8.90 5.23 -2.63
C THR A 256 -10.12 6.11 -2.42
N ASP A 257 -9.90 7.42 -2.50
CA ASP A 257 -11.01 8.37 -2.50
C ASP A 257 -11.76 8.29 -3.83
N VAL A 258 -13.10 8.20 -3.77
CA VAL A 258 -13.94 7.97 -4.96
C VAL A 258 -13.85 9.11 -5.98
N ASP A 259 -13.64 10.34 -5.52
CA ASP A 259 -13.67 11.54 -6.35
C ASP A 259 -12.30 11.83 -6.99
N THR A 260 -11.22 11.62 -6.24
CA THR A 260 -9.84 11.92 -6.66
C THR A 260 -9.07 10.69 -7.16
N GLN A 261 -9.55 9.48 -6.87
CA GLN A 261 -8.88 8.20 -7.12
C GLN A 261 -7.50 8.06 -6.46
N GLN A 262 -7.18 8.95 -5.50
CA GLN A 262 -5.93 8.92 -4.77
C GLN A 262 -6.01 7.93 -3.60
N LEU A 263 -4.89 7.24 -3.36
CA LEU A 263 -4.73 6.41 -2.17
C LEU A 263 -4.85 7.29 -0.93
N MET A 264 -5.73 6.92 -0.01
CA MET A 264 -5.95 7.73 1.19
C MET A 264 -4.79 7.57 2.18
N GLU A 265 -4.19 8.69 2.59
CA GLU A 265 -3.23 8.73 3.70
C GLU A 265 -3.95 8.53 5.02
N LEU A 266 -3.63 7.46 5.74
CA LEU A 266 -4.30 7.12 7.00
C LEU A 266 -3.52 7.64 8.20
N SER A 267 -4.24 8.20 9.18
CA SER A 267 -3.73 8.35 10.56
C SER A 267 -3.93 7.08 11.39
N GLY A 268 -4.87 6.23 10.97
CA GLY A 268 -5.18 4.94 11.55
C GLY A 268 -6.58 4.47 11.16
N GLY A 269 -6.99 3.34 11.71
CA GLY A 269 -8.34 2.82 11.53
C GLY A 269 -8.56 1.51 12.28
N THR A 270 -9.73 0.92 12.09
CA THR A 270 -10.15 -0.32 12.72
C THR A 270 -10.79 -1.25 11.70
N LEU A 271 -10.58 -2.55 11.92
CA LEU A 271 -11.44 -3.59 11.38
C LEU A 271 -12.38 -4.05 12.48
N VAL A 272 -13.67 -4.01 12.19
CA VAL A 272 -14.72 -4.47 13.09
C VAL A 272 -15.56 -5.54 12.43
N THR A 273 -16.20 -6.39 13.23
CA THR A 273 -17.17 -7.36 12.72
C THR A 273 -18.31 -6.63 12.01
N SER A 274 -18.77 -7.20 10.90
CA SER A 274 -19.91 -6.67 10.13
C SER A 274 -21.01 -7.71 9.98
N LEU A 275 -22.25 -7.25 9.87
CA LEU A 275 -23.39 -8.11 9.56
C LEU A 275 -23.92 -7.79 8.17
N ILE A 276 -23.99 -8.81 7.31
CA ILE A 276 -24.62 -8.70 5.99
C ILE A 276 -26.12 -8.46 6.20
N THR A 277 -26.65 -7.40 5.61
CA THR A 277 -28.09 -7.12 5.63
C THR A 277 -28.74 -7.39 4.29
N ASN A 278 -28.02 -7.15 3.19
CA ASN A 278 -28.54 -7.38 1.86
C ASN A 278 -27.43 -7.67 0.85
N ILE A 279 -27.78 -8.44 -0.19
CA ILE A 279 -26.91 -8.73 -1.34
C ILE A 279 -27.64 -8.28 -2.60
N THR A 280 -27.06 -7.29 -3.28
CA THR A 280 -27.46 -6.90 -4.62
C THR A 280 -26.63 -7.67 -5.63
N LYS A 281 -27.28 -8.51 -6.43
CA LYS A 281 -26.60 -9.32 -7.45
C LYS A 281 -25.99 -8.45 -8.55
N GLY A 282 -24.82 -8.86 -9.04
CA GLY A 282 -24.17 -8.22 -10.19
C GLY A 282 -24.91 -8.48 -11.50
N GLN A 283 -24.78 -7.55 -12.43
CA GLN A 283 -25.29 -7.65 -13.79
C GLN A 283 -24.28 -7.02 -14.76
N ASP A 284 -24.34 -7.40 -16.03
CA ASP A 284 -23.47 -6.82 -17.05
C ASP A 284 -23.72 -5.31 -17.15
N GLY A 285 -22.66 -4.52 -16.97
CA GLY A 285 -22.69 -3.07 -16.91
C GLY A 285 -22.90 -2.48 -15.52
N THR A 286 -23.39 -3.25 -14.55
CA THR A 286 -23.67 -2.78 -13.17
C THR A 286 -23.12 -3.77 -12.13
N PRO A 287 -21.99 -3.45 -11.47
CA PRO A 287 -21.45 -4.26 -10.39
C PRO A 287 -22.50 -4.49 -9.30
N GLY A 288 -22.55 -5.71 -8.76
CA GLY A 288 -23.33 -5.99 -7.56
C GLY A 288 -22.63 -5.48 -6.32
N GLU A 289 -23.32 -5.52 -5.18
CA GLU A 289 -22.85 -4.94 -3.92
C GLU A 289 -23.37 -5.72 -2.72
N ILE A 290 -22.52 -5.84 -1.70
CA ILE A 290 -22.90 -6.31 -0.37
C ILE A 290 -23.17 -5.09 0.52
N ALA A 291 -24.38 -5.02 1.05
CA ALA A 291 -24.73 -4.04 2.07
C ALA A 291 -24.72 -4.72 3.45
N GLY A 292 -24.15 -4.03 4.42
CA GLY A 292 -24.05 -4.52 5.79
C GLY A 292 -24.09 -3.40 6.81
N VAL A 293 -24.24 -3.79 8.08
CA VAL A 293 -24.13 -2.89 9.22
C VAL A 293 -22.78 -3.12 9.89
N ILE A 294 -22.06 -2.02 10.08
CA ILE A 294 -20.80 -1.96 10.83
C ILE A 294 -21.16 -1.76 12.30
N ILE A 295 -20.72 -2.66 13.18
CA ILE A 295 -21.01 -2.60 14.61
C ILE A 295 -19.77 -2.09 15.34
N GLU A 296 -19.67 -0.77 15.50
CA GLU A 296 -18.52 -0.15 16.15
C GLU A 296 -18.61 -0.31 17.68
N SER A 297 -17.75 -1.17 18.23
CA SER A 297 -17.46 -1.24 19.65
C SER A 297 -16.08 -1.85 19.88
N GLU A 298 -15.51 -1.63 21.06
CA GLU A 298 -14.23 -2.25 21.44
C GLU A 298 -14.34 -3.80 21.38
N GLU A 299 -15.47 -4.35 21.82
CA GLU A 299 -15.81 -5.78 21.77
C GLU A 299 -16.11 -6.32 20.37
N ASN A 300 -16.14 -5.50 19.33
CA ASN A 300 -16.27 -5.96 17.95
C ASN A 300 -15.04 -5.61 17.10
N THR A 301 -14.02 -4.98 17.71
CA THR A 301 -12.81 -4.56 17.01
C THR A 301 -11.80 -5.71 16.99
N ILE A 302 -11.61 -6.30 15.81
CA ILE A 302 -10.71 -7.44 15.61
C ILE A 302 -9.29 -7.01 15.22
N ALA A 303 -9.12 -5.83 14.62
CA ALA A 303 -7.80 -5.33 14.22
C ALA A 303 -7.72 -3.80 14.16
N LEU A 304 -6.49 -3.29 14.23
CA LEU A 304 -6.14 -1.89 14.03
C LEU A 304 -5.46 -1.72 12.69
N VAL A 305 -6.01 -0.88 11.82
CA VAL A 305 -5.43 -0.53 10.52
C VAL A 305 -4.32 0.49 10.75
N ASN A 306 -3.11 0.17 10.29
CA ASN A 306 -1.93 1.01 10.45
C ASN A 306 -1.40 1.54 9.11
N LYS A 307 -1.70 0.84 8.00
CA LYS A 307 -1.19 1.17 6.67
C LYS A 307 -2.25 0.93 5.61
N ASN A 308 -2.32 1.83 4.64
CA ASN A 308 -3.05 1.69 3.39
C ASN A 308 -2.04 1.74 2.25
N ASP A 309 -2.00 0.68 1.45
CA ASP A 309 -1.11 0.55 0.30
C ASP A 309 -1.91 0.14 -0.93
N LYS A 310 -1.36 0.33 -2.13
CA LYS A 310 -1.99 -0.10 -3.39
C LYS A 310 -2.49 -1.55 -3.35
N ASN A 311 -1.82 -2.45 -2.61
CA ASN A 311 -2.12 -3.88 -2.55
C ASN A 311 -3.09 -4.29 -1.42
N GLY A 312 -3.55 -3.38 -0.58
CA GLY A 312 -4.42 -3.70 0.55
C GLY A 312 -4.24 -2.78 1.74
N ILE A 313 -4.95 -3.09 2.82
CA ILE A 313 -4.75 -2.48 4.14
C ILE A 313 -4.14 -3.48 5.10
N PHE A 314 -3.26 -2.97 5.96
CA PHE A 314 -2.44 -3.77 6.85
C PHE A 314 -2.40 -3.16 8.25
N GLY A 315 -2.12 -4.01 9.23
CA GLY A 315 -1.96 -3.56 10.61
C GLY A 315 -1.85 -4.74 11.56
N SER A 316 -2.39 -4.58 12.76
CA SER A 316 -2.22 -5.54 13.85
C SER A 316 -3.54 -6.01 14.45
N LEU A 317 -3.57 -7.26 14.90
CA LEU A 317 -4.76 -7.82 15.54
C LEU A 317 -4.90 -7.30 16.97
N THR A 318 -6.14 -7.07 17.40
CA THR A 318 -6.46 -6.89 18.81
C THR A 318 -6.32 -8.22 19.56
N LYS A 319 -6.45 -8.18 20.89
CA LYS A 319 -6.53 -9.41 21.68
C LYS A 319 -7.69 -10.30 21.21
N GLN A 320 -8.84 -9.68 20.96
CA GLN A 320 -10.03 -10.38 20.48
C GLN A 320 -9.81 -11.02 19.11
N GLY A 321 -9.25 -10.28 18.14
CA GLY A 321 -8.96 -10.84 16.81
C GLY A 321 -8.00 -12.03 16.88
N LYS A 322 -7.01 -12.01 17.78
CA LYS A 322 -6.14 -13.18 18.00
C LYS A 322 -6.92 -14.38 18.51
N GLU A 323 -7.75 -14.18 19.54
CA GLU A 323 -8.56 -15.25 20.13
C GLU A 323 -9.52 -15.87 19.11
N GLU A 324 -10.15 -15.04 18.28
CA GLU A 324 -11.07 -15.45 17.21
C GLU A 324 -10.39 -16.42 16.23
N TYR A 325 -9.20 -16.07 15.73
CA TYR A 325 -8.53 -16.85 14.69
C TYR A 325 -7.55 -17.90 15.20
N THR A 326 -7.37 -18.06 16.51
CA THR A 326 -6.39 -19.00 17.10
C THR A 326 -6.61 -20.46 16.70
N ARG A 327 -7.85 -20.85 16.39
CA ARG A 327 -8.21 -22.24 16.08
C ARG A 327 -8.25 -22.55 14.58
N ASN A 328 -8.00 -21.55 13.74
CA ASN A 328 -8.13 -21.69 12.30
C ASN A 328 -6.89 -22.39 11.72
N GLU A 329 -7.09 -23.08 10.60
CA GLU A 329 -6.02 -23.78 9.90
C GLU A 329 -5.03 -22.80 9.27
N VAL A 330 -3.74 -23.07 9.46
CA VAL A 330 -2.66 -22.39 8.76
C VAL A 330 -2.36 -23.09 7.46
N ILE A 331 -2.16 -22.33 6.39
CA ILE A 331 -1.70 -22.87 5.11
C ILE A 331 -0.42 -22.17 4.66
N SER A 332 0.27 -22.79 3.71
CA SER A 332 1.47 -22.21 3.10
C SER A 332 1.08 -21.17 2.05
N LEU A 333 1.99 -20.23 1.80
CA LEU A 333 1.88 -19.32 0.66
C LEU A 333 2.26 -20.03 -0.64
N GLY A 334 1.59 -19.67 -1.74
CA GLY A 334 1.99 -20.01 -3.10
C GLY A 334 2.37 -18.76 -3.87
N PHE A 335 3.55 -18.81 -4.50
CA PHE A 335 4.11 -17.65 -5.19
C PHE A 335 3.61 -17.55 -6.61
N LYS A 336 3.77 -16.37 -7.21
CA LYS A 336 3.28 -16.11 -8.57
C LYS A 336 3.77 -17.10 -9.63
N TYR A 337 4.94 -17.70 -9.45
CA TYR A 337 5.49 -18.74 -10.34
C TYR A 337 4.96 -20.15 -10.07
N ASP A 338 4.37 -20.40 -8.90
CA ASP A 338 3.73 -21.67 -8.56
C ASP A 338 2.30 -21.76 -9.14
N ILE A 339 1.67 -20.61 -9.41
CA ILE A 339 0.27 -20.52 -9.82
C ILE A 339 0.07 -21.12 -11.21
N GLN A 340 -0.91 -22.03 -11.30
CA GLN A 340 -1.29 -22.68 -12.55
C GLN A 340 -2.65 -22.15 -13.05
N ILE A 341 -2.77 -22.00 -14.37
CA ILE A 341 -4.07 -21.80 -15.02
C ILE A 341 -4.92 -23.05 -14.77
N GLY A 342 -6.14 -22.87 -14.27
CA GLY A 342 -7.01 -23.99 -13.91
C GLY A 342 -7.81 -23.75 -12.63
N LYS A 343 -8.20 -24.83 -11.96
CA LYS A 343 -9.07 -24.79 -10.78
C LYS A 343 -8.38 -24.11 -9.59
N ALA A 344 -9.14 -23.32 -8.86
CA ALA A 344 -8.80 -22.73 -7.57
C ALA A 344 -10.09 -22.49 -6.77
N LEU A 345 -9.95 -21.98 -5.55
CA LEU A 345 -11.03 -21.67 -4.63
C LEU A 345 -10.97 -20.19 -4.23
N ILE A 346 -12.12 -19.58 -4.03
CA ILE A 346 -12.25 -18.32 -3.29
C ILE A 346 -12.90 -18.63 -1.94
N ARG A 347 -12.27 -18.22 -0.84
CA ARG A 347 -12.86 -18.29 0.50
C ARG A 347 -13.66 -17.04 0.81
N SER A 348 -14.94 -17.18 1.20
CA SER A 348 -15.79 -16.04 1.52
C SER A 348 -16.93 -16.44 2.48
N ASN A 349 -17.37 -15.53 3.35
CA ASN A 349 -18.61 -15.67 4.13
C ASN A 349 -19.85 -15.05 3.48
N VAL A 350 -19.87 -14.85 2.15
CA VAL A 350 -21.00 -14.20 1.46
C VAL A 350 -22.35 -14.90 1.66
N SER A 351 -22.37 -16.21 1.92
CA SER A 351 -23.61 -16.93 2.29
C SER A 351 -24.03 -16.77 3.75
N GLY A 352 -23.28 -16.00 4.56
CA GLY A 352 -23.42 -15.89 6.02
C GLY A 352 -22.53 -16.84 6.81
N GLU A 353 -21.81 -17.75 6.16
CA GLU A 353 -20.87 -18.71 6.77
C GLU A 353 -19.62 -18.81 5.89
N ILE A 354 -18.45 -18.99 6.49
CA ILE A 354 -17.18 -19.12 5.74
C ILE A 354 -17.21 -20.42 4.92
N LYS A 355 -17.10 -20.27 3.59
CA LYS A 355 -17.07 -21.38 2.62
C LYS A 355 -16.03 -21.12 1.53
N ASP A 356 -15.63 -22.19 0.87
CA ASP A 356 -14.79 -22.16 -0.32
C ASP A 356 -15.64 -22.40 -1.57
N TYR A 357 -15.52 -21.51 -2.55
CA TYR A 357 -16.26 -21.54 -3.82
C TYR A 357 -15.32 -21.80 -5.00
N GLU A 358 -15.68 -22.73 -5.89
CA GLU A 358 -14.85 -23.07 -7.06
C GLU A 358 -14.76 -21.91 -8.08
N ILE A 359 -13.52 -21.62 -8.48
CA ILE A 359 -13.18 -20.70 -9.56
C ILE A 359 -12.18 -21.30 -10.54
N LEU A 360 -12.04 -20.64 -11.69
CA LEU A 360 -10.99 -20.89 -12.67
C LEU A 360 -10.05 -19.68 -12.75
N ILE A 361 -8.75 -19.92 -12.64
CA ILE A 361 -7.71 -18.97 -13.03
C ILE A 361 -7.58 -19.08 -14.55
N GLU A 362 -8.01 -18.05 -15.27
CA GLU A 362 -7.96 -18.03 -16.74
C GLU A 362 -6.63 -17.50 -17.27
N LYS A 363 -6.01 -16.54 -16.57
CA LYS A 363 -4.74 -15.92 -16.96
C LYS A 363 -3.93 -15.49 -15.74
N VAL A 364 -2.60 -15.52 -15.89
CA VAL A 364 -1.62 -15.03 -14.91
C VAL A 364 -0.69 -14.02 -15.58
N PHE A 365 -0.48 -12.88 -14.94
CA PHE A 365 0.36 -11.78 -15.42
C PHE A 365 1.54 -11.56 -14.45
N LEU A 366 2.65 -12.24 -14.70
CA LEU A 366 3.82 -12.28 -13.79
C LEU A 366 4.55 -10.93 -13.60
N ASN A 367 4.39 -10.03 -14.58
CA ASN A 367 5.04 -8.72 -14.62
C ASN A 367 4.13 -7.58 -14.12
N ASP A 368 2.91 -7.87 -13.69
CA ASP A 368 2.02 -6.85 -13.13
C ASP A 368 2.32 -6.69 -11.64
N GLU A 369 2.81 -5.51 -11.25
CA GLU A 369 3.19 -5.18 -9.87
C GLU A 369 2.00 -4.65 -9.04
N ALA A 370 0.78 -4.78 -9.55
CA ALA A 370 -0.43 -4.25 -8.92
C ALA A 370 -1.59 -5.26 -8.93
N ASN A 371 -2.79 -4.74 -8.65
CA ASN A 371 -4.02 -5.43 -8.24
C ASN A 371 -4.65 -6.29 -9.36
N LYS A 372 -3.91 -6.61 -10.43
CA LYS A 372 -4.36 -7.32 -11.64
C LYS A 372 -3.44 -8.48 -12.02
N GLY A 373 -2.78 -9.10 -11.05
CA GLY A 373 -1.86 -10.23 -11.25
C GLY A 373 -2.49 -11.47 -11.90
N MET A 374 -3.79 -11.69 -11.75
CA MET A 374 -4.49 -12.80 -12.41
C MET A 374 -5.92 -12.45 -12.81
N ILE A 375 -6.47 -13.17 -13.80
CA ILE A 375 -7.91 -13.16 -14.13
C ILE A 375 -8.51 -14.44 -13.59
N ILE A 376 -9.57 -14.27 -12.82
CA ILE A 376 -10.35 -15.37 -12.24
C ILE A 376 -11.78 -15.35 -12.77
N LYS A 377 -12.40 -16.52 -12.83
CA LYS A 377 -13.79 -16.71 -13.19
C LYS A 377 -14.50 -17.60 -12.18
N VAL A 378 -15.62 -17.12 -11.64
CA VAL A 378 -16.51 -17.91 -10.78
C VAL A 378 -17.24 -18.97 -11.61
N VAL A 379 -17.13 -20.22 -11.18
CA VAL A 379 -17.85 -21.36 -11.78
C VAL A 379 -18.72 -22.11 -10.77
N ASP A 380 -18.56 -21.80 -9.49
CA ASP A 380 -19.38 -22.32 -8.41
C ASP A 380 -20.85 -21.91 -8.54
N THR A 381 -21.74 -22.90 -8.54
CA THR A 381 -23.17 -22.66 -8.76
C THR A 381 -23.86 -22.02 -7.55
N GLU A 382 -23.42 -22.28 -6.32
CA GLU A 382 -23.98 -21.65 -5.12
C GLU A 382 -23.64 -20.15 -5.14
N LEU A 383 -22.37 -19.81 -5.36
CA LEU A 383 -21.95 -18.41 -5.44
C LEU A 383 -22.64 -17.67 -6.58
N LEU A 384 -22.69 -18.25 -7.78
CA LEU A 384 -23.40 -17.66 -8.92
C LEU A 384 -24.88 -17.41 -8.61
N ASN A 385 -25.54 -18.33 -7.91
CA ASN A 385 -26.94 -18.16 -7.51
C ASN A 385 -27.13 -17.07 -6.46
N LEU A 386 -26.16 -16.85 -5.57
CA LEU A 386 -26.23 -15.82 -4.53
C LEU A 386 -25.95 -14.42 -5.09
N THR A 387 -24.94 -14.27 -5.94
CA THR A 387 -24.36 -12.96 -6.27
C THR A 387 -24.28 -12.65 -7.77
N ASN A 388 -24.53 -13.63 -8.65
CA ASN A 388 -24.19 -13.61 -10.07
C ASN A 388 -22.67 -13.49 -10.35
N GLY A 389 -21.81 -13.84 -9.40
CA GLY A 389 -20.36 -13.85 -9.56
C GLY A 389 -19.62 -13.05 -8.48
N ILE A 390 -18.70 -12.18 -8.89
CA ILE A 390 -17.93 -11.32 -7.99
C ILE A 390 -18.69 -10.00 -7.84
N ILE A 391 -18.86 -9.54 -6.61
CA ILE A 391 -19.54 -8.28 -6.28
C ILE A 391 -18.68 -7.41 -5.36
N GLN A 392 -19.02 -6.13 -5.27
CA GLN A 392 -18.35 -5.21 -4.34
C GLN A 392 -18.53 -5.69 -2.89
N GLY A 393 -17.47 -5.56 -2.09
CA GLY A 393 -17.38 -6.15 -0.74
C GLY A 393 -16.57 -7.45 -0.69
N MET A 394 -16.54 -8.24 -1.78
CA MET A 394 -15.73 -9.47 -1.86
C MET A 394 -14.22 -9.20 -2.06
N SER A 395 -13.82 -7.95 -2.30
CA SER A 395 -12.40 -7.58 -2.41
C SER A 395 -11.66 -7.97 -1.13
N GLY A 396 -10.57 -8.72 -1.29
CA GLY A 396 -9.84 -9.35 -0.20
C GLY A 396 -10.20 -10.81 0.04
N SER A 397 -11.19 -11.38 -0.66
CA SER A 397 -11.50 -12.82 -0.53
C SER A 397 -10.27 -13.67 -0.92
N PRO A 398 -9.77 -14.56 -0.03
CA PRO A 398 -8.58 -15.37 -0.30
C PRO A 398 -8.76 -16.27 -1.51
N ILE A 399 -7.73 -16.33 -2.35
CA ILE A 399 -7.64 -17.25 -3.48
C ILE A 399 -6.69 -18.39 -3.09
N ILE A 400 -7.21 -19.61 -3.07
CA ILE A 400 -6.50 -20.81 -2.63
C ILE A 400 -6.39 -21.77 -3.82
N GLN A 401 -5.19 -22.27 -4.11
CA GLN A 401 -4.98 -23.29 -5.14
C GLN A 401 -4.16 -24.44 -4.56
N GLY A 402 -4.75 -25.65 -4.57
CA GLY A 402 -4.21 -26.78 -3.83
C GLY A 402 -4.32 -26.54 -2.33
N ASP A 403 -3.18 -26.57 -1.63
CA ASP A 403 -3.02 -26.33 -0.20
C ASP A 403 -2.34 -24.97 0.08
N LYS A 404 -2.32 -24.07 -0.90
CA LYS A 404 -1.61 -22.79 -0.82
C LYS A 404 -2.51 -21.57 -0.97
N LEU A 405 -2.28 -20.56 -0.14
CA LEU A 405 -2.82 -19.21 -0.34
C LEU A 405 -2.02 -18.54 -1.46
N ILE A 406 -2.63 -18.22 -2.60
CA ILE A 406 -1.93 -17.69 -3.76
C ILE A 406 -2.26 -16.22 -4.06
N GLY A 407 -3.34 -15.70 -3.50
CA GLY A 407 -3.79 -14.34 -3.79
C GLY A 407 -5.04 -13.90 -3.06
N ALA A 408 -5.56 -12.76 -3.49
CA ALA A 408 -6.83 -12.21 -3.04
C ALA A 408 -7.59 -11.58 -4.20
N VAL A 409 -8.92 -11.66 -4.18
CA VAL A 409 -9.80 -10.99 -5.15
C VAL A 409 -9.64 -9.47 -5.02
N THR A 410 -9.64 -8.74 -6.13
CA THR A 410 -9.53 -7.27 -6.13
C THR A 410 -10.76 -6.59 -6.74
N HIS A 411 -10.90 -6.63 -8.07
CA HIS A 411 -11.94 -5.89 -8.79
C HIS A 411 -12.73 -6.84 -9.69
N VAL A 412 -14.04 -6.63 -9.76
CA VAL A 412 -14.94 -7.29 -10.73
C VAL A 412 -14.82 -6.67 -12.12
N PHE A 413 -15.04 -7.45 -13.17
CA PHE A 413 -15.17 -6.92 -14.52
C PHE A 413 -16.57 -6.30 -14.70
N VAL A 414 -16.63 -5.04 -15.11
CA VAL A 414 -17.90 -4.32 -15.27
C VAL A 414 -18.83 -5.00 -16.29
N GLN A 415 -18.28 -5.64 -17.33
CA GLN A 415 -19.07 -6.26 -18.40
C GLN A 415 -19.23 -7.79 -18.26
N ASP A 416 -18.70 -8.38 -17.18
CA ASP A 416 -18.85 -9.82 -16.90
C ASP A 416 -18.68 -10.03 -15.40
N SER A 417 -19.79 -10.04 -14.65
CA SER A 417 -19.75 -10.17 -13.19
C SER A 417 -19.17 -11.51 -12.73
N THR A 418 -19.13 -12.53 -13.59
CA THR A 418 -18.51 -13.81 -13.26
C THR A 418 -16.99 -13.74 -13.23
N LYS A 419 -16.40 -12.67 -13.78
CA LYS A 419 -14.95 -12.48 -13.87
C LYS A 419 -14.46 -11.32 -13.02
N GLY A 420 -13.20 -11.45 -12.63
CA GLY A 420 -12.52 -10.41 -11.87
C GLY A 420 -11.01 -10.55 -11.93
N TYR A 421 -10.36 -9.64 -11.25
CA TYR A 421 -8.93 -9.64 -11.03
C TYR A 421 -8.58 -10.18 -9.65
N GLY A 422 -7.41 -10.81 -9.55
CA GLY A 422 -6.77 -11.15 -8.29
C GLY A 422 -5.36 -10.54 -8.20
N THR A 423 -4.94 -10.18 -6.99
CA THR A 423 -3.55 -9.83 -6.67
C THR A 423 -2.82 -11.06 -6.15
N PHE A 424 -1.50 -11.12 -6.34
CA PHE A 424 -0.69 -12.19 -5.75
C PHE A 424 -0.55 -11.97 -4.25
N ILE A 425 -0.57 -13.05 -3.47
CA ILE A 425 -0.38 -12.94 -2.03
C ILE A 425 1.01 -12.38 -1.69
N GLU A 426 2.00 -12.69 -2.53
CA GLU A 426 3.36 -12.12 -2.46
C GLU A 426 3.30 -10.59 -2.40
N ASN A 427 2.50 -9.94 -3.25
CA ASN A 427 2.39 -8.48 -3.29
C ASN A 427 1.84 -7.91 -1.98
N MET A 428 0.89 -8.59 -1.34
CA MET A 428 0.33 -8.16 -0.06
C MET A 428 1.35 -8.31 1.07
N ILE A 429 2.02 -9.46 1.13
CA ILE A 429 2.96 -9.79 2.22
C ILE A 429 4.23 -8.92 2.16
N LEU A 430 4.62 -8.48 0.96
CA LEU A 430 5.70 -7.52 0.79
C LEU A 430 5.40 -6.19 1.51
N GLU A 431 4.12 -5.83 1.67
CA GLU A 431 3.67 -4.52 2.16
C GLU A 431 3.19 -4.48 3.62
N GLU A 432 3.27 -5.60 4.36
CA GLU A 432 2.84 -5.71 5.77
C GLU A 432 3.49 -4.74 6.78
N TYR A 433 4.53 -4.01 6.39
CA TYR A 433 5.31 -3.13 7.27
C TYR A 433 5.45 -1.71 6.73
#